data_AF-A0A3M1Q0K2-F1
#
_entry.id   AF-A0A3M1Q0K2-F1
#
_cell.length_a   1.000
_cell.length_b   1.000
_cell.length_c   1.000
_cell.angle_alpha   90.00
_cell.angle_beta   90.00
_cell.angle_gamma   90.00
#
_symmetry.space_group_name_H-M   'P 1'
#
loop_
_entity.id
_entity.type
_entity.pdbx_description
1 polymer ?
#
loop_
_entity_poly.entity_id
_entity_poly.type
_entity_poly.pdbx_seq_one_letter_code
_entity_poly.pdbx_strand_id
1 'polypeptide(L)'
;MTEALVNPEMLRWARERVGLPPADLARALRVSEERVLAWERGERRPTFRQAERWAARTHVPFGYLYLDIPPEPELPIPDLRRMADGSEEPLSADFFDLLHDVLYRHAWYREYLEEIGAPEPDFVGLADRGTPVEDVAGLIRERTGLVHLGRGRDDTKLRAWFRACEDAGIWIMRTGHVGSNTRRRLRVTEFRGFAIADRRAPLVFINSRDVIPAQFFTLAHELAHIWLGVSGISNPPVNSRRQPALKIERLCNRIAAEVLAPAEEFRMAWQRGLSLEENVA
;
A
#
# COMPACT_ATOMS: atom_id res chain seq x y z
N MET A 1 -22.80 -18.22 -32.51
CA MET A 1 -21.77 -18.05 -31.45
C MET A 1 -22.42 -18.40 -30.13
N THR A 2 -21.76 -19.19 -29.28
CA THR A 2 -22.32 -19.63 -27.99
C THR A 2 -22.47 -18.43 -27.04
N GLU A 3 -23.66 -18.29 -26.47
CA GLU A 3 -23.96 -17.29 -25.44
C GLU A 3 -23.29 -17.68 -24.12
N ALA A 4 -22.86 -16.67 -23.35
CA ALA A 4 -22.34 -16.87 -22.00
C ALA A 4 -23.49 -16.76 -21.00
N LEU A 5 -23.63 -17.75 -20.11
CA LEU A 5 -24.63 -17.78 -19.05
C LEU A 5 -24.16 -16.99 -17.81
N VAL A 6 -23.66 -15.78 -18.05
CA VAL A 6 -23.13 -14.90 -17.00
C VAL A 6 -24.26 -14.17 -16.28
N ASN A 7 -24.03 -13.84 -15.01
CA ASN A 7 -24.95 -13.08 -14.17
C ASN A 7 -24.91 -11.58 -14.58
N PRO A 8 -26.04 -10.96 -14.96
CA PRO A 8 -26.13 -9.54 -15.28
C PRO A 8 -25.65 -8.61 -14.16
N GLU A 9 -25.91 -8.97 -12.90
CA GLU A 9 -25.47 -8.21 -11.74
C GLU A 9 -23.95 -8.25 -11.62
N MET A 10 -23.32 -9.41 -11.90
CA MET A 10 -21.86 -9.53 -11.90
C MET A 10 -21.20 -8.76 -13.04
N LEU A 11 -21.85 -8.63 -14.21
CA LEU A 11 -21.36 -7.76 -15.28
C LEU A 11 -21.32 -6.30 -14.83
N ARG A 12 -22.42 -5.81 -14.24
CA ARG A 12 -22.52 -4.45 -13.71
C ARG A 12 -21.51 -4.20 -12.60
N TRP A 13 -21.47 -5.09 -11.61
CA TRP A 13 -20.53 -5.05 -10.50
C TRP A 13 -19.08 -4.96 -10.99
N ALA A 14 -18.69 -5.81 -11.93
CA ALA A 14 -17.33 -5.83 -12.46
C ALA A 14 -16.96 -4.51 -13.15
N ARG A 15 -17.89 -3.89 -13.89
CA ARG A 15 -17.67 -2.59 -14.54
C ARG A 15 -17.56 -1.45 -13.53
N GLU A 16 -18.48 -1.40 -12.57
CA GLU A 16 -18.54 -0.34 -11.55
C GLU A 16 -17.34 -0.40 -10.60
N ARG A 17 -16.87 -1.60 -10.25
CA ARG A 17 -15.67 -1.83 -9.42
C ARG A 17 -14.43 -1.13 -9.96
N VAL A 18 -14.30 -1.01 -11.28
CA VAL A 18 -13.17 -0.32 -11.94
C VAL A 18 -13.54 1.08 -12.45
N GLY A 19 -14.71 1.60 -12.07
CA GLY A 19 -15.18 2.94 -12.45
C GLY A 19 -15.32 3.15 -13.96
N LEU A 20 -15.51 2.08 -14.75
CA LEU A 20 -15.59 2.18 -16.21
C LEU A 20 -16.97 2.69 -16.66
N PRO A 21 -17.04 3.79 -17.44
CA PRO A 21 -18.29 4.18 -18.08
C PRO A 21 -18.76 3.13 -19.09
N PRO A 22 -20.09 2.88 -19.23
CA PRO A 22 -20.62 1.93 -20.21
C PRO A 22 -20.12 2.20 -21.65
N ALA A 23 -20.02 3.47 -22.04
CA ALA A 23 -19.49 3.89 -23.34
C ALA A 23 -18.05 3.41 -23.62
N ASP A 24 -17.17 3.44 -22.61
CA ASP A 24 -15.77 3.03 -22.78
C ASP A 24 -15.64 1.51 -22.90
N LEU A 25 -16.47 0.77 -22.17
CA LEU A 25 -16.53 -0.68 -22.28
C LEU A 25 -17.13 -1.11 -23.64
N ALA A 26 -18.17 -0.41 -24.10
CA ALA A 26 -18.76 -0.61 -25.42
C ALA A 26 -17.73 -0.43 -26.54
N ARG A 27 -16.93 0.63 -26.47
CA ARG A 27 -15.82 0.89 -27.40
C ARG A 27 -14.78 -0.24 -27.39
N ALA A 28 -14.40 -0.72 -26.21
CA ALA A 28 -13.43 -1.82 -26.06
C ALA A 28 -13.95 -3.15 -26.63
N LEU A 29 -15.25 -3.43 -26.44
CA LEU A 29 -15.89 -4.65 -26.91
C LEU A 29 -16.36 -4.58 -28.37
N ARG A 30 -16.28 -3.39 -28.99
CA ARG A 30 -16.77 -3.05 -30.34
C ARG A 30 -18.27 -3.32 -30.48
N VAL A 31 -19.04 -2.83 -29.53
CA VAL A 31 -20.52 -2.91 -29.49
C VAL A 31 -21.12 -1.53 -29.16
N SER A 32 -22.44 -1.39 -29.25
CA SER A 32 -23.13 -0.18 -28.79
C SER A 32 -23.23 -0.13 -27.26
N GLU A 33 -23.28 1.08 -26.70
CA GLU A 33 -23.50 1.29 -25.27
C GLU A 33 -24.84 0.71 -24.79
N GLU A 34 -25.88 0.84 -25.61
CA GLU A 34 -27.19 0.23 -25.36
C GLU A 34 -27.08 -1.29 -25.18
N ARG A 35 -26.20 -1.95 -25.93
CA ARG A 35 -26.00 -3.40 -25.84
C ARG A 35 -25.27 -3.81 -24.56
N VAL A 36 -24.32 -3.00 -24.10
CA VAL A 36 -23.66 -3.17 -22.79
C VAL A 36 -24.69 -3.08 -21.68
N LEU A 37 -25.53 -2.04 -21.70
CA LEU A 37 -26.57 -1.85 -20.69
C LEU A 37 -27.65 -2.95 -20.74
N ALA A 38 -28.01 -3.42 -21.94
CA ALA A 38 -28.94 -4.54 -22.09
C ALA A 38 -28.40 -5.85 -21.48
N TRP A 39 -27.08 -6.08 -21.53
CA TRP A 39 -26.45 -7.20 -20.85
C TRP A 39 -26.50 -7.05 -19.32
N GLU A 40 -26.25 -5.86 -18.80
CA GLU A 40 -26.33 -5.56 -17.35
C GLU A 40 -27.76 -5.56 -16.78
N ARG A 41 -28.77 -5.46 -17.64
CA ARG A 41 -30.19 -5.61 -17.29
C ARG A 41 -30.71 -7.05 -17.48
N GLY A 42 -29.91 -7.93 -18.07
CA GLY A 42 -30.31 -9.31 -18.38
C GLY A 42 -31.26 -9.44 -19.57
N GLU A 43 -31.51 -8.38 -20.32
CA GLU A 43 -32.36 -8.36 -21.52
C GLU A 43 -31.72 -9.12 -22.70
N ARG A 44 -30.39 -9.16 -22.72
CA ARG A 44 -29.58 -9.89 -23.70
C ARG A 44 -28.39 -10.53 -23.01
N ARG A 45 -27.73 -11.44 -23.70
CA ARG A 45 -26.49 -12.08 -23.21
C ARG A 45 -25.30 -11.76 -24.11
N PRO A 46 -24.10 -11.57 -23.53
CA PRO A 46 -22.88 -11.53 -24.30
C PRO A 46 -22.57 -12.93 -24.84
N THR A 47 -21.83 -12.99 -25.95
CA THR A 47 -21.19 -14.25 -26.35
C THR A 47 -20.07 -14.61 -25.37
N PHE A 48 -19.64 -15.87 -25.34
CA PHE A 48 -18.52 -16.32 -24.50
C PHE A 48 -17.28 -15.41 -24.65
N ARG A 49 -16.85 -15.13 -25.89
CA ARG A 49 -15.73 -14.22 -26.19
C ARG A 49 -15.99 -12.76 -25.79
N GLN A 50 -17.24 -12.32 -25.75
CA GLN A 50 -17.58 -10.97 -25.25
C GLN A 50 -17.48 -10.93 -23.73
N ALA A 51 -17.94 -11.97 -23.04
CA ALA A 51 -17.81 -12.09 -21.59
C ALA A 51 -16.35 -12.27 -21.14
N GLU A 52 -15.52 -13.04 -21.87
CA GLU A 52 -14.07 -13.12 -21.60
C GLU A 52 -13.38 -11.75 -21.73
N ARG A 53 -13.70 -11.01 -22.80
CA ARG A 53 -13.16 -9.66 -23.00
C ARG A 53 -13.70 -8.66 -21.97
N TRP A 54 -14.94 -8.84 -21.50
CA TRP A 54 -15.50 -8.08 -20.40
C TRP A 54 -14.65 -8.28 -19.15
N ALA A 55 -14.49 -9.54 -18.72
CA ALA A 55 -13.70 -9.93 -17.56
C ALA A 55 -12.26 -9.39 -17.63
N ALA A 56 -11.61 -9.52 -18.78
CA ALA A 56 -10.26 -8.99 -19.00
C ALA A 56 -10.20 -7.45 -18.89
N ARG A 57 -11.24 -6.74 -19.36
CA ARG A 57 -11.29 -5.28 -19.32
C ARG A 57 -11.64 -4.73 -17.94
N THR A 58 -12.40 -5.49 -17.15
CA THR A 58 -12.80 -5.16 -15.78
C THR A 58 -11.89 -5.78 -14.72
N HIS A 59 -10.83 -6.48 -15.11
CA HIS A 59 -9.86 -7.10 -14.21
C HIS A 59 -10.52 -8.00 -13.15
N VAL A 60 -11.45 -8.84 -13.58
CA VAL A 60 -12.03 -9.90 -12.74
C VAL A 60 -11.74 -11.25 -13.36
N PRO A 61 -11.51 -12.31 -12.56
CA PRO A 61 -11.46 -13.67 -13.08
C PRO A 61 -12.73 -13.96 -13.89
N PHE A 62 -12.59 -14.59 -15.07
CA PHE A 62 -13.75 -14.84 -15.93
C PHE A 62 -14.86 -15.63 -15.23
N GLY A 63 -14.49 -16.57 -14.35
CA GLY A 63 -15.43 -17.34 -13.54
C GLY A 63 -16.28 -16.48 -12.59
N TYR A 64 -15.81 -15.29 -12.19
CA TYR A 64 -16.56 -14.42 -11.28
C TYR A 64 -17.83 -13.87 -11.95
N LEU A 65 -17.87 -13.79 -13.28
CA LEU A 65 -19.07 -13.37 -13.99
C LEU A 65 -20.24 -14.35 -13.84
N TYR A 66 -20.00 -15.54 -13.27
CA TYR A 66 -21.01 -16.58 -13.04
C TYR A 66 -21.43 -16.71 -11.57
N LEU A 67 -20.88 -15.91 -10.66
CA LEU A 67 -21.27 -15.92 -9.25
C LEU A 67 -22.67 -15.34 -9.06
N ASP A 68 -23.39 -15.82 -8.05
CA ASP A 68 -24.71 -15.29 -7.70
C ASP A 68 -24.64 -13.90 -7.07
N ILE A 69 -23.62 -13.69 -6.23
CA ILE A 69 -23.36 -12.42 -5.55
C ILE A 69 -21.90 -12.00 -5.74
N PRO A 70 -21.63 -10.67 -5.74
CA PRO A 70 -20.28 -10.17 -5.69
C PRO A 70 -19.49 -10.77 -4.53
N PRO A 71 -18.28 -11.30 -4.76
CA PRO A 71 -17.44 -11.73 -3.65
C PRO A 71 -17.04 -10.50 -2.84
N GLU A 72 -17.20 -10.58 -1.52
CA GLU A 72 -16.64 -9.57 -0.62
C GLU A 72 -15.12 -9.70 -0.63
N PRO A 73 -14.38 -8.64 -0.98
CA PRO A 73 -12.94 -8.71 -0.97
C PRO A 73 -12.44 -8.76 0.48
N GLU A 74 -11.96 -9.92 0.89
CA GLU A 74 -11.32 -10.09 2.19
C GLU A 74 -9.95 -9.40 2.18
N LEU A 75 -9.65 -8.65 3.25
CA LEU A 75 -8.33 -8.07 3.45
C LEU A 75 -7.45 -9.06 4.22
N PRO A 76 -6.43 -9.66 3.59
CA PRO A 76 -5.55 -10.64 4.23
C PRO A 76 -4.63 -10.04 5.30
N ILE A 77 -4.52 -8.71 5.35
CA ILE A 77 -3.82 -7.95 6.38
C ILE A 77 -4.74 -6.86 6.95
N PRO A 78 -4.58 -6.46 8.22
CA PRO A 78 -5.43 -5.46 8.85
C PRO A 78 -5.47 -4.12 8.09
N ASP A 79 -6.66 -3.54 7.94
CA ASP A 79 -6.81 -2.15 7.49
C ASP A 79 -6.63 -1.20 8.69
N LEU A 80 -5.49 -0.50 8.74
CA LEU A 80 -5.17 0.41 9.83
C LEU A 80 -5.46 1.88 9.48
N ARG A 81 -6.00 2.16 8.28
CA ARG A 81 -6.19 3.53 7.76
C ARG A 81 -7.31 4.32 8.42
N ARG A 82 -8.02 3.74 9.39
CA ARG A 82 -9.17 4.37 10.06
C ARG A 82 -8.79 5.70 10.70
N MET A 83 -9.46 6.77 10.27
CA MET A 83 -9.31 8.11 10.84
C MET A 83 -10.26 8.31 12.03
N ALA A 84 -9.88 9.16 12.98
CA ALA A 84 -10.69 9.43 14.18
C ALA A 84 -12.04 10.10 13.87
N ASP A 85 -12.17 10.75 12.71
CA ASP A 85 -13.42 11.35 12.21
C ASP A 85 -14.33 10.34 11.48
N GLY A 86 -13.94 9.06 11.44
CA GLY A 86 -14.67 8.00 10.76
C GLY A 86 -14.55 8.01 9.24
N SER A 87 -13.73 8.90 8.66
CA SER A 87 -13.49 8.91 7.22
C SER A 87 -12.51 7.81 6.81
N GLU A 88 -12.95 6.96 5.89
CA GLU A 88 -12.12 5.97 5.21
C GLU A 88 -12.49 5.97 3.73
N GLU A 89 -11.53 6.21 2.84
CA GLU A 89 -11.76 6.01 1.41
C GLU A 89 -11.74 4.49 1.12
N PRO A 90 -12.76 3.95 0.42
CA PRO A 90 -12.76 2.55 0.02
C PRO A 90 -11.53 2.19 -0.82
N LEU A 91 -10.95 1.02 -0.54
CA LEU A 91 -9.85 0.47 -1.32
C LEU A 91 -10.34 0.09 -2.72
N SER A 92 -9.62 0.55 -3.74
CA SER A 92 -9.97 0.23 -5.13
C SER A 92 -9.63 -1.22 -5.50
N ALA A 93 -10.22 -1.69 -6.60
CA ALA A 93 -9.81 -2.91 -7.28
C ALA A 93 -8.31 -2.96 -7.58
N ASP A 94 -7.74 -1.81 -7.97
CA ASP A 94 -6.32 -1.67 -8.26
C ASP A 94 -5.45 -1.94 -7.02
N PHE A 95 -5.90 -1.51 -5.83
CA PHE A 95 -5.23 -1.86 -4.57
C PHE A 95 -5.27 -3.36 -4.29
N PHE A 96 -6.44 -4.01 -4.41
CA PHE A 96 -6.55 -5.44 -4.15
C PHE A 96 -5.69 -6.28 -5.11
N ASP A 97 -5.71 -5.95 -6.40
CA ASP A 97 -4.86 -6.62 -7.39
C ASP A 97 -3.36 -6.45 -7.06
N LEU A 98 -2.95 -5.26 -6.61
CA LEU A 98 -1.59 -5.01 -6.13
C LEU A 98 -1.27 -5.86 -4.88
N LEU A 99 -2.15 -5.85 -3.88
CA LEU A 99 -1.94 -6.57 -2.63
C LEU A 99 -1.78 -8.07 -2.88
N HIS A 100 -2.62 -8.66 -3.74
CA HIS A 100 -2.50 -10.06 -4.13
C HIS A 100 -1.17 -10.37 -4.83
N ASP A 101 -0.72 -9.52 -5.76
CA ASP A 101 0.58 -9.69 -6.42
C ASP A 101 1.74 -9.60 -5.43
N VAL A 102 1.68 -8.67 -4.48
CA VAL A 102 2.70 -8.54 -3.42
C VAL A 102 2.70 -9.76 -2.51
N LEU A 103 1.54 -10.22 -2.03
CA LEU A 103 1.44 -11.39 -1.15
C LEU A 103 1.86 -12.68 -1.84
N TYR A 104 1.56 -12.85 -3.13
CA TYR A 104 2.03 -13.99 -3.91
C TYR A 104 3.56 -14.03 -3.97
N ARG A 105 4.20 -12.89 -4.26
CA ARG A 105 5.68 -12.80 -4.29
C ARG A 105 6.29 -12.95 -2.90
N HIS A 106 5.63 -12.42 -1.88
CA HIS A 106 6.00 -12.57 -0.47
C HIS A 106 6.05 -14.04 -0.05
N ALA A 107 4.98 -14.79 -0.33
CA ALA A 107 4.92 -16.21 -0.03
C ALA A 107 6.05 -17.00 -0.71
N TRP A 108 6.26 -16.77 -2.01
CA TRP A 108 7.35 -17.41 -2.76
C TRP A 108 8.73 -17.06 -2.18
N TYR A 109 8.99 -15.80 -1.86
CA TYR A 109 10.29 -15.38 -1.33
C TYR A 109 10.54 -15.93 0.07
N ARG A 110 9.50 -15.98 0.91
CA ARG A 110 9.56 -16.60 2.24
C ARG A 110 9.91 -18.08 2.15
N GLU A 111 9.30 -18.83 1.24
CA GLU A 111 9.62 -20.24 0.98
C GLU A 111 11.07 -20.40 0.50
N TYR A 112 11.51 -19.53 -0.41
CA TYR A 112 12.90 -19.52 -0.89
C TYR A 112 13.91 -19.28 0.23
N LEU A 113 13.66 -18.30 1.12
CA LEU A 113 14.52 -18.03 2.27
C LEU A 113 14.60 -19.23 3.23
N GLU A 114 13.50 -19.95 3.40
CA GLU A 114 13.44 -21.17 4.19
C GLU A 114 14.25 -22.31 3.56
N GLU A 115 14.11 -22.51 2.24
CA GLU A 115 14.85 -23.54 1.48
C GLU A 115 16.36 -23.36 1.56
N ILE A 116 16.86 -22.12 1.47
CA ILE A 116 18.30 -21.83 1.56
C ILE A 116 18.82 -21.73 2.99
N GLY A 117 17.95 -21.88 4.01
CA GLY A 117 18.32 -21.77 5.42
C GLY A 117 18.77 -20.36 5.82
N ALA A 118 18.20 -19.32 5.21
CA ALA A 118 18.52 -17.94 5.57
C ALA A 118 18.10 -17.65 7.03
N PRO A 119 18.91 -16.89 7.79
CA PRO A 119 18.57 -16.53 9.16
C PRO A 119 17.34 -15.62 9.21
N GLU A 120 16.48 -15.84 10.20
CA GLU A 120 15.39 -14.90 10.50
C GLU A 120 15.94 -13.59 11.07
N PRO A 121 15.50 -12.43 10.58
CA PRO A 121 15.77 -11.16 11.23
C PRO A 121 15.30 -11.13 12.70
N ASP A 122 16.18 -10.64 13.58
CA ASP A 122 16.00 -10.60 15.03
C ASP A 122 15.25 -9.36 15.54
N PHE A 123 14.89 -8.44 14.66
CA PHE A 123 14.22 -7.18 15.00
C PHE A 123 12.71 -7.19 14.79
N VAL A 124 12.15 -8.18 14.09
CA VAL A 124 10.70 -8.23 13.80
C VAL A 124 9.93 -8.55 15.09
N GLY A 125 9.09 -7.60 15.53
CA GLY A 125 8.38 -7.70 16.80
C GLY A 125 9.29 -7.63 18.03
N LEU A 126 10.47 -7.01 17.91
CA LEU A 126 11.40 -6.81 19.03
C LEU A 126 10.86 -5.80 20.06
N ALA A 127 10.01 -4.87 19.63
CA ALA A 127 9.38 -3.87 20.47
C ALA A 127 7.89 -4.15 20.68
N ASP A 128 7.33 -3.61 21.76
CA ASP A 128 5.91 -3.64 22.03
C ASP A 128 5.35 -2.23 22.29
N ARG A 129 4.06 -2.15 22.63
CA ARG A 129 3.36 -0.87 22.85
C ARG A 129 3.83 -0.12 24.11
N GLY A 130 4.53 -0.79 25.02
CA GLY A 130 5.11 -0.23 26.23
C GLY A 130 6.56 0.21 26.06
N THR A 131 7.25 -0.25 25.00
CA THR A 131 8.61 0.20 24.69
C THR A 131 8.63 1.72 24.42
N PRO A 132 9.54 2.49 25.03
CA PRO A 132 9.69 3.93 24.76
C PRO A 132 9.92 4.21 23.28
N VAL A 133 9.34 5.31 22.79
CA VAL A 133 9.38 5.67 21.36
C VAL A 133 10.82 5.90 20.89
N GLU A 134 11.60 6.55 21.75
CA GLU A 134 13.00 6.89 21.56
C GLU A 134 13.86 5.63 21.41
N ASP A 135 13.57 4.60 22.20
CA ASP A 135 14.26 3.31 22.15
C ASP A 135 13.94 2.57 20.85
N VAL A 136 12.67 2.50 20.45
CA VAL A 136 12.29 1.85 19.18
C VAL A 136 12.91 2.59 17.99
N ALA A 137 12.87 3.92 18.00
CA ALA A 137 13.49 4.73 16.96
C ALA A 137 15.02 4.54 16.91
N GLY A 138 15.67 4.42 18.07
CA GLY A 138 17.08 4.07 18.19
C GLY A 138 17.41 2.73 17.56
N LEU A 139 16.66 1.67 17.91
CA LEU A 139 16.83 0.33 17.34
C LEU A 139 16.66 0.32 15.82
N ILE A 140 15.67 1.06 15.29
CA ILE A 140 15.48 1.21 13.84
C ILE A 140 16.72 1.83 13.22
N ARG A 141 17.18 2.98 13.72
CA ARG A 141 18.35 3.69 13.17
C ARG A 141 19.63 2.87 13.26
N GLU A 142 19.85 2.19 14.38
CA GLU A 142 21.01 1.32 14.60
C GLU A 142 21.04 0.19 13.56
N ARG A 143 19.91 -0.50 13.37
CA ARG A 143 19.84 -1.64 12.46
C ARG A 143 19.93 -1.25 10.99
N THR A 144 19.28 -0.15 10.62
CA THR A 144 19.15 0.28 9.23
C THR A 144 20.23 1.28 8.82
N GLY A 145 21.03 1.80 9.75
CA GLY A 145 22.01 2.84 9.47
C GLY A 145 21.40 4.15 8.97
N LEU A 146 20.09 4.35 9.19
CA LEU A 146 19.36 5.55 8.76
C LEU A 146 19.79 6.74 9.61
N VAL A 147 20.86 7.39 9.19
CA VAL A 147 21.31 8.67 9.73
C VAL A 147 20.66 9.82 8.97
N HIS A 148 20.56 10.97 9.63
CA HIS A 148 20.05 12.20 9.05
C HIS A 148 20.92 12.57 7.83
N LEU A 149 20.42 12.25 6.63
CA LEU A 149 21.16 12.47 5.40
C LEU A 149 21.27 13.99 5.19
N GLY A 150 22.48 14.50 5.39
CA GLY A 150 22.87 15.91 5.19
C GLY A 150 22.61 16.44 3.78
N ARG A 151 23.22 17.55 3.38
CA ARG A 151 22.92 18.23 2.10
C ARG A 151 22.98 17.29 0.88
N GLY A 152 21.95 17.31 0.03
CA GLY A 152 21.85 16.46 -1.17
C GLY A 152 20.42 16.39 -1.72
N ARG A 153 20.22 15.83 -2.92
CA ARG A 153 18.88 15.69 -3.53
C ARG A 153 18.07 14.61 -2.81
N ASP A 154 16.83 14.91 -2.46
CA ASP A 154 15.97 14.01 -1.68
C ASP A 154 15.72 12.64 -2.35
N ASP A 155 15.67 12.61 -3.69
CA ASP A 155 15.48 11.36 -4.44
C ASP A 155 16.67 10.39 -4.31
N THR A 156 17.91 10.92 -4.33
CA THR A 156 19.11 10.10 -4.09
C THR A 156 19.17 9.58 -2.67
N LYS A 157 18.73 10.39 -1.71
CA LYS A 157 18.66 10.04 -0.30
C LYS A 157 17.66 8.93 -0.03
N LEU A 158 16.47 9.02 -0.62
CA LEU A 158 15.41 8.03 -0.44
C LEU A 158 15.84 6.65 -0.98
N ARG A 159 16.52 6.62 -2.14
CA ARG A 159 17.11 5.38 -2.65
C ARG A 159 18.18 4.79 -1.73
N ALA A 160 19.00 5.63 -1.09
CA ALA A 160 19.97 5.16 -0.11
C ALA A 160 19.28 4.54 1.11
N TRP A 161 18.17 5.13 1.57
CA TRP A 161 17.37 4.58 2.67
C TRP A 161 16.76 3.22 2.32
N PHE A 162 16.22 3.06 1.12
CA PHE A 162 15.70 1.77 0.67
C PHE A 162 16.79 0.70 0.66
N ARG A 163 17.95 1.00 0.08
CA ARG A 163 19.10 0.07 0.09
C ARG A 163 19.53 -0.31 1.50
N ALA A 164 19.61 0.67 2.40
CA ALA A 164 20.01 0.42 3.78
C ALA A 164 19.00 -0.48 4.53
N CYS A 165 17.71 -0.34 4.24
CA CYS A 165 16.69 -1.25 4.75
C CYS A 165 16.81 -2.66 4.12
N GLU A 166 17.04 -2.74 2.82
CA GLU A 166 17.26 -4.01 2.10
C GLU A 166 18.49 -4.76 2.64
N ASP A 167 19.60 -4.05 2.83
CA ASP A 167 20.84 -4.59 3.42
C ASP A 167 20.62 -5.07 4.87
N ALA A 168 19.68 -4.46 5.60
CA ALA A 168 19.29 -4.87 6.95
C ALA A 168 18.37 -6.12 6.96
N GLY A 169 17.95 -6.61 5.80
CA GLY A 169 17.07 -7.78 5.64
C GLY A 169 15.58 -7.44 5.51
N ILE A 170 15.23 -6.20 5.18
CA ILE A 170 13.84 -5.75 4.99
C ILE A 170 13.56 -5.61 3.50
N TRP A 171 12.60 -6.38 2.98
CA TRP A 171 12.25 -6.30 1.57
C TRP A 171 11.43 -5.03 1.29
N ILE A 172 12.03 -4.10 0.53
CA ILE A 172 11.34 -2.88 0.10
C ILE A 172 10.73 -3.08 -1.29
N MET A 173 9.42 -2.85 -1.40
CA MET A 173 8.72 -2.76 -2.68
C MET A 173 8.19 -1.34 -2.90
N ARG A 174 8.41 -0.79 -4.10
CA ARG A 174 7.95 0.56 -4.43
C ARG A 174 7.41 0.63 -5.85
N THR A 175 6.15 1.00 -5.99
CA THR A 175 5.53 1.30 -7.29
C THR A 175 4.42 2.33 -7.12
N GLY A 176 4.09 3.00 -8.23
CA GLY A 176 2.94 3.90 -8.32
C GLY A 176 1.80 3.34 -9.16
N HIS A 177 1.92 2.11 -9.65
CA HIS A 177 0.94 1.47 -10.51
C HIS A 177 0.84 -0.03 -10.26
N VAL A 178 -0.27 -0.63 -10.72
CA VAL A 178 -0.53 -2.07 -10.59
C VAL A 178 0.19 -2.85 -11.69
N GLY A 179 0.95 -3.88 -11.30
CA GLY A 179 1.73 -4.72 -12.22
C GLY A 179 2.64 -3.88 -13.12
N SER A 180 2.64 -4.16 -14.43
CA SER A 180 3.38 -3.38 -15.44
C SER A 180 2.56 -2.27 -16.11
N ASN A 181 1.31 -2.04 -15.68
CA ASN A 181 0.39 -1.13 -16.37
C ASN A 181 0.43 0.28 -15.76
N THR A 182 1.24 1.17 -16.34
CA THR A 182 1.43 2.57 -15.90
C THR A 182 0.16 3.44 -15.93
N ARG A 183 -0.93 2.96 -16.56
CA ARG A 183 -2.23 3.64 -16.55
C ARG A 183 -3.09 3.29 -15.34
N ARG A 184 -2.87 2.12 -14.70
CA ARG A 184 -3.56 1.69 -13.47
C ARG A 184 -2.85 2.25 -12.26
N ARG A 185 -3.07 3.54 -12.03
CA ARG A 185 -2.29 4.31 -11.05
C ARG A 185 -2.89 4.18 -9.66
N LEU A 186 -2.04 3.91 -8.68
CA LEU A 186 -2.40 3.85 -7.27
C LEU A 186 -2.84 5.23 -6.76
N ARG A 187 -3.79 5.28 -5.83
CA ARG A 187 -4.29 6.54 -5.28
C ARG A 187 -3.65 6.79 -3.91
N VAL A 188 -2.94 7.90 -3.78
CA VAL A 188 -2.31 8.30 -2.51
C VAL A 188 -3.38 8.56 -1.42
N THR A 189 -4.60 8.90 -1.82
CA THR A 189 -5.72 9.13 -0.91
C THR A 189 -6.24 7.83 -0.29
N GLU A 190 -6.13 6.69 -0.99
CA GLU A 190 -6.58 5.40 -0.48
C GLU A 190 -5.48 4.73 0.36
N PHE A 191 -4.18 4.83 0.04
CA PHE A 191 -3.10 4.34 0.90
C PHE A 191 -1.74 4.95 0.53
N ARG A 192 -0.81 4.97 1.49
CA ARG A 192 0.59 5.41 1.24
C ARG A 192 1.59 4.26 1.38
N GLY A 193 1.32 3.31 2.26
CA GLY A 193 2.17 2.15 2.46
C GLY A 193 1.46 1.02 3.17
N PHE A 194 2.14 -0.11 3.27
CA PHE A 194 1.74 -1.21 4.15
C PHE A 194 2.97 -2.02 4.55
N ALA A 195 2.88 -2.65 5.72
CA ALA A 195 3.91 -3.51 6.28
C ALA A 195 3.40 -4.95 6.40
N ILE A 196 4.29 -5.91 6.11
CA ILE A 196 4.11 -7.33 6.42
C ILE A 196 5.21 -7.69 7.43
N ALA A 197 4.83 -7.78 8.69
CA ALA A 197 5.72 -8.11 9.81
C ALA A 197 5.96 -9.62 9.93
N ASP A 198 6.37 -10.24 8.82
CA ASP A 198 6.79 -11.64 8.79
C ASP A 198 8.20 -11.78 9.38
N ARG A 199 8.40 -12.77 10.24
CA ARG A 199 9.68 -12.96 10.96
C ARG A 199 10.84 -13.41 10.06
N ARG A 200 10.54 -14.00 8.90
CA ARG A 200 11.55 -14.49 7.94
C ARG A 200 11.72 -13.52 6.78
N ALA A 201 10.63 -12.93 6.30
CA ALA A 201 10.61 -12.03 5.14
C ALA A 201 9.86 -10.73 5.45
N PRO A 202 10.36 -9.86 6.36
CA PRO A 202 9.69 -8.60 6.63
C PRO A 202 9.66 -7.74 5.37
N LEU A 203 8.48 -7.19 5.04
CA LEU A 203 8.27 -6.44 3.81
C LEU A 203 7.62 -5.09 4.11
N VAL A 204 8.12 -4.06 3.42
CA VAL A 204 7.51 -2.73 3.39
C VAL A 204 7.18 -2.37 1.96
N PHE A 205 5.93 -1.98 1.72
CA PHE A 205 5.49 -1.44 0.45
C PHE A 205 5.28 0.08 0.53
N ILE A 206 5.78 0.81 -0.46
CA ILE A 206 5.62 2.27 -0.58
C ILE A 206 4.92 2.65 -1.89
N ASN A 207 3.83 3.41 -1.79
CA ASN A 207 3.18 4.04 -2.93
C ASN A 207 4.03 5.21 -3.44
N SER A 208 4.67 5.03 -4.60
CA SER A 208 5.65 5.99 -5.12
C SER A 208 5.05 7.27 -5.71
N ARG A 209 3.71 7.40 -5.72
CA ARG A 209 3.00 8.55 -6.33
C ARG A 209 2.90 9.77 -5.43
N ASP A 210 3.31 9.62 -4.18
CA ASP A 210 3.36 10.71 -3.22
C ASP A 210 4.62 11.56 -3.38
N VAL A 211 4.67 12.71 -2.72
CA VAL A 211 5.88 13.54 -2.71
C VAL A 211 7.02 12.87 -1.94
N ILE A 212 8.28 13.12 -2.33
CA ILE A 212 9.45 12.43 -1.74
C ILE A 212 9.52 12.56 -0.21
N PRO A 213 9.31 13.74 0.42
CA PRO A 213 9.30 13.86 1.88
C PRO A 213 8.26 12.96 2.56
N ALA A 214 7.10 12.79 1.92
CA ALA A 214 6.03 11.93 2.43
C ALA A 214 6.36 10.44 2.31
N GLN A 215 7.17 10.06 1.31
CA GLN A 215 7.68 8.70 1.16
C GLN A 215 8.72 8.37 2.26
N PHE A 216 9.54 9.32 2.70
CA PHE A 216 10.40 9.13 3.88
C PHE A 216 9.59 8.86 5.14
N PHE A 217 8.54 9.67 5.36
CA PHE A 217 7.66 9.47 6.50
C PHE A 217 6.97 8.11 6.48
N THR A 218 6.44 7.73 5.31
CA THR A 218 5.78 6.44 5.12
C THR A 218 6.76 5.29 5.39
N LEU A 219 7.98 5.35 4.86
CA LEU A 219 9.00 4.32 5.12
C LEU A 219 9.27 4.18 6.63
N ALA A 220 9.55 5.28 7.33
CA ALA A 220 9.81 5.24 8.76
C ALA A 220 8.60 4.72 9.57
N HIS A 221 7.38 5.05 9.14
CA HIS A 221 6.14 4.53 9.72
C HIS A 221 5.99 3.01 9.54
N GLU A 222 6.20 2.51 8.32
CA GLU A 222 6.11 1.07 8.08
C GLU A 222 7.24 0.28 8.77
N LEU A 223 8.44 0.87 8.92
CA LEU A 223 9.50 0.29 9.74
C LEU A 223 9.07 0.15 11.22
N ALA A 224 8.39 1.15 11.77
CA ALA A 224 7.84 1.05 13.12
C ALA A 224 6.86 -0.13 13.27
N HIS A 225 6.02 -0.38 12.26
CA HIS A 225 5.15 -1.56 12.22
C HIS A 225 5.91 -2.88 12.23
N ILE A 226 7.00 -2.99 11.46
CA ILE A 226 7.87 -4.18 11.48
C ILE A 226 8.47 -4.42 12.88
N TRP A 227 9.01 -3.38 13.51
CA TRP A 227 9.59 -3.49 14.86
C TRP A 227 8.56 -3.84 15.93
N LEU A 228 7.32 -3.37 15.77
CA LEU A 228 6.20 -3.70 16.66
C LEU A 228 5.55 -5.06 16.33
N GLY A 229 5.98 -5.73 15.26
CA GLY A 229 5.44 -7.02 14.84
C GLY A 229 4.01 -6.93 14.30
N VAL A 230 3.60 -5.78 13.78
CA VAL A 230 2.23 -5.54 13.31
C VAL A 230 2.22 -5.41 11.79
N SER A 231 1.45 -6.27 11.12
CA SER A 231 1.15 -6.08 9.69
C SER A 231 -0.06 -5.16 9.54
N GLY A 232 -0.10 -4.39 8.46
CA GLY A 232 -1.28 -3.60 8.16
C GLY A 232 -1.10 -2.58 7.05
N ILE A 233 -2.23 -2.10 6.56
CA ILE A 233 -2.33 -1.07 5.52
C ILE A 233 -2.44 0.28 6.19
N SER A 234 -1.59 1.22 5.79
CA SER A 234 -1.48 2.52 6.43
C SER A 234 -1.69 3.67 5.44
N ASN A 235 -2.20 4.78 5.96
CA ASN A 235 -2.27 6.04 5.25
C ASN A 235 -1.79 7.17 6.18
N PRO A 236 -0.50 7.17 6.57
CA PRO A 236 0.05 8.11 7.54
C PRO A 236 -0.27 9.56 7.17
N PRO A 237 -0.77 10.38 8.11
CA PRO A 237 -1.09 11.77 7.85
C PRO A 237 0.19 12.60 7.78
N VAL A 238 0.69 12.87 6.57
CA VAL A 238 1.94 13.64 6.41
C VAL A 238 1.75 15.15 6.59
N ASN A 239 0.53 15.69 6.36
CA ASN A 239 0.25 17.14 6.44
C ASN A 239 -1.17 17.45 6.94
N SER A 240 -1.73 16.59 7.79
CA SER A 240 -3.11 16.75 8.26
C SER A 240 -3.16 16.82 9.78
N ARG A 241 -4.02 17.68 10.33
CA ARG A 241 -4.35 17.68 11.76
C ARG A 241 -5.18 16.45 12.18
N ARG A 242 -5.58 15.61 11.22
CA ARG A 242 -6.40 14.44 11.50
C ARG A 242 -5.50 13.37 12.13
N GLN A 243 -6.00 12.78 13.21
CA GLN A 243 -5.31 11.71 13.90
C GLN A 243 -5.89 10.35 13.48
N PRO A 244 -5.05 9.32 13.32
CA PRO A 244 -5.54 7.95 13.20
C PRO A 244 -6.37 7.58 14.43
N ALA A 245 -7.46 6.84 14.23
CA ALA A 245 -8.29 6.33 15.31
C ALA A 245 -7.54 5.29 16.15
N LEU A 246 -6.71 4.49 15.48
CA LEU A 246 -6.01 3.37 16.09
C LEU A 246 -4.79 3.83 16.89
N LYS A 247 -4.64 3.29 18.11
CA LYS A 247 -3.51 3.58 18.99
C LYS A 247 -2.17 3.17 18.35
N ILE A 248 -2.17 2.07 17.60
CA ILE A 248 -0.97 1.57 16.93
C ILE A 248 -0.46 2.56 15.87
N GLU A 249 -1.34 3.09 15.03
CA GLU A 249 -0.97 4.11 14.04
C GLU A 249 -0.43 5.39 14.67
N ARG A 250 -1.00 5.83 15.81
CA ARG A 250 -0.46 6.97 16.55
C ARG A 250 0.93 6.69 17.14
N LEU A 251 1.19 5.46 17.57
CA LEU A 251 2.50 5.04 18.04
C LEU A 251 3.50 5.00 16.89
N CYS A 252 3.15 4.37 15.76
CA CYS A 252 3.99 4.33 14.56
C CYS A 252 4.32 5.74 14.03
N ASN A 253 3.36 6.67 14.03
CA ASN A 253 3.62 8.08 13.67
C ASN A 253 4.66 8.74 14.59
N ARG A 254 4.59 8.49 15.91
CA ARG A 254 5.55 9.05 16.88
C ARG A 254 6.95 8.46 16.67
N ILE A 255 7.03 7.15 16.44
CA ILE A 255 8.29 6.46 16.13
C ILE A 255 8.86 6.98 14.82
N ALA A 256 8.04 7.11 13.77
CA ALA A 256 8.47 7.65 12.48
C ALA A 256 9.04 9.08 12.61
N ALA A 257 8.35 9.94 13.37
CA ALA A 257 8.83 11.29 13.65
C ALA A 257 10.18 11.27 14.40
N GLU A 258 10.32 10.43 15.43
CA GLU A 258 11.56 10.31 16.20
C GLU A 258 12.71 9.67 15.39
N VAL A 259 12.41 8.75 14.46
CA VAL A 259 13.40 8.18 13.52
C VAL A 259 13.92 9.28 12.59
N LEU A 260 13.02 10.10 12.04
CA LEU A 260 13.36 11.10 11.02
C LEU A 260 13.98 12.36 11.60
N ALA A 261 13.53 12.79 12.77
CA ALA A 261 13.97 14.02 13.44
C ALA A 261 14.09 13.77 14.95
N PRO A 262 15.20 13.14 15.39
CA PRO A 262 15.39 12.76 16.79
C PRO A 262 15.29 13.99 17.70
N ALA A 263 14.46 13.91 18.74
CA ALA A 263 14.14 15.08 19.55
C ALA A 263 15.36 15.64 20.29
N GLU A 264 16.31 14.78 20.66
CA GLU A 264 17.57 15.17 21.30
C GLU A 264 18.49 15.94 20.34
N GLU A 265 18.76 15.38 19.16
CA GLU A 265 19.57 16.04 18.12
C GLU A 265 18.96 17.37 17.69
N PHE A 266 17.63 17.39 17.49
CA PHE A 266 16.90 18.61 17.15
C PHE A 266 17.08 19.68 18.23
N ARG A 267 16.92 19.33 19.52
CA ARG A 267 17.09 20.27 20.63
C ARG A 267 18.51 20.81 20.76
N MET A 268 19.52 20.00 20.45
CA MET A 268 20.92 20.42 20.45
C MET A 268 21.24 21.37 19.30
N ALA A 269 20.68 21.12 18.11
CA ALA A 269 20.87 21.96 16.93
C ALA A 269 20.05 23.27 17.00
N TRP A 270 18.92 23.27 17.72
CA TRP A 270 18.00 24.40 17.75
C TRP A 270 18.56 25.63 18.47
N GLN A 271 18.69 26.73 17.73
CA GLN A 271 19.15 28.01 18.26
C GLN A 271 17.96 28.92 18.56
N ARG A 272 17.65 29.09 19.85
CA ARG A 272 16.49 29.87 20.32
C ARG A 272 16.48 31.34 19.87
N GLY A 273 17.63 31.89 19.49
CA GLY A 273 17.77 33.28 19.03
C GLY A 273 17.56 33.47 17.53
N LEU A 274 17.45 32.39 16.76
CA LEU A 274 17.23 32.41 15.31
C LEU A 274 15.74 32.20 15.00
N SER A 275 15.28 32.76 13.89
CA SER A 275 13.95 32.48 13.33
C SER A 275 13.82 31.00 12.91
N LEU A 276 12.59 30.55 12.60
CA LEU A 276 12.37 29.20 12.11
C LEU A 276 13.12 28.98 10.80
N GLU A 277 13.06 29.95 9.89
CA GLU A 277 13.73 29.91 8.59
C GLU A 277 15.24 29.82 8.75
N GLU A 278 15.82 30.54 9.72
CA GLU A 278 17.25 30.52 10.02
C GLU A 278 17.71 29.23 10.70
N ASN A 279 16.84 28.56 11.48
CA ASN A 279 17.13 27.25 12.06
C ASN A 279 17.03 26.10 11.05
N VAL A 280 16.25 26.29 9.96
CA VAL A 280 15.95 25.24 8.97
C VAL A 280 16.81 25.38 7.69
N ALA A 281 17.50 26.51 7.50
CA ALA A 281 18.40 26.78 6.37
C ALA A 281 19.79 26.11 6.49
#